data_AF-A0A2S9KHJ0-F1
#
_entry.id   AF-A0A2S9KHJ0-F1
#
_cell.length_a   1.000
_cell.length_b   1.000
_cell.length_c   1.000
_cell.angle_alpha   90.00
_cell.angle_beta   90.00
_cell.angle_gamma   90.00
#
_symmetry.space_group_name_H-M   'P 1'
#
loop_
_entity.id
_entity.type
_entity.pdbx_description
1 polymer ?
#
loop_
_entity_poly.entity_id
_entity_poly.type
_entity_poly.pdbx_seq_one_letter_code
_entity_poly.pdbx_strand_id
1 'polypeptide(L)'
;MNSPDIRWKQRFHNYGKALQTLTEAIELAHQRPLSRLEKQGLIQSFEFTHELGWKVLKDYLEAQGLSDLIGSRDATRSAFQNGLIEDGQAWMDMIKARNLTSHTYNQEVAENIEQDTLTRFYPAFVALAERFSALASLQDAE
;
A
#
# COMPACT_ATOMS: atom_id res chain seq x y z
N MET A 1 -31.14 6.88 -2.88
CA MET A 1 -30.25 8.07 -2.86
C MET A 1 -28.85 7.55 -3.07
N ASN A 2 -28.28 7.74 -4.27
CA ASN A 2 -26.90 7.32 -4.54
C ASN A 2 -25.99 8.30 -3.80
N SER A 3 -25.35 7.86 -2.71
CA SER A 3 -24.25 8.62 -2.12
C SER A 3 -23.26 8.92 -3.25
N PRO A 4 -22.85 10.19 -3.46
CA PRO A 4 -21.87 10.52 -4.48
C PRO A 4 -20.63 9.66 -4.22
N ASP A 5 -20.23 8.91 -5.24
CA ASP A 5 -19.19 7.91 -5.16
C ASP A 5 -17.89 8.56 -4.69
N ILE A 6 -17.58 8.42 -3.40
CA ILE A 6 -16.41 9.06 -2.82
C ILE A 6 -15.20 8.31 -3.38
N ARG A 7 -14.46 8.97 -4.28
CA ARG A 7 -13.34 8.41 -5.04
C ARG A 7 -12.35 7.63 -4.15
N TRP A 8 -12.02 8.15 -2.97
CA TRP A 8 -11.12 7.47 -2.05
C TRP A 8 -11.72 6.18 -1.47
N LYS A 9 -13.04 6.11 -1.20
CA LYS A 9 -13.72 4.89 -0.73
C LYS A 9 -13.72 3.81 -1.81
N GLN A 10 -14.01 4.16 -3.05
CA GLN A 10 -13.90 3.21 -4.19
C GLN A 10 -12.47 2.69 -4.35
N ARG A 11 -11.49 3.58 -4.27
CA ARG A 11 -10.09 3.21 -4.37
C ARG A 11 -9.64 2.34 -3.21
N PHE A 12 -10.14 2.64 -2.01
CA PHE A 12 -9.87 1.86 -0.80
C PHE A 12 -10.43 0.43 -0.90
N HIS A 13 -11.61 0.26 -1.50
CA HIS A 13 -12.14 -1.08 -1.81
C HIS A 13 -11.19 -1.89 -2.71
N ASN A 14 -10.64 -1.27 -3.76
CA ASN A 14 -9.67 -1.92 -4.63
C ASN A 14 -8.35 -2.19 -3.92
N TYR A 15 -7.90 -1.29 -3.05
CA TYR A 15 -6.75 -1.48 -2.19
C TYR A 15 -6.93 -2.70 -1.28
N GLY A 16 -8.10 -2.89 -0.68
CA GLY A 16 -8.39 -4.06 0.16
C GLY A 16 -8.22 -5.38 -0.59
N LYS A 17 -8.68 -5.46 -1.85
CA LYS A 17 -8.48 -6.64 -2.70
C LYS A 17 -6.99 -6.88 -3.01
N ALA A 18 -6.25 -5.82 -3.31
CA ALA A 18 -4.82 -5.90 -3.54
C ALA A 18 -4.06 -6.40 -2.29
N LEU A 19 -4.39 -5.83 -1.14
CA LEU A 19 -3.81 -6.24 0.14
C LEU A 19 -4.14 -7.70 0.49
N GLN A 20 -5.33 -8.19 0.12
CA GLN A 20 -5.67 -9.60 0.30
C GLN A 20 -4.73 -10.51 -0.52
N THR A 21 -4.48 -10.19 -1.79
CA THR A 21 -3.53 -10.96 -2.62
C THR A 21 -2.10 -10.91 -2.05
N LEU A 22 -1.68 -9.76 -1.52
CA LEU A 22 -0.40 -9.66 -0.82
C LEU A 22 -0.39 -10.53 0.46
N THR A 23 -1.46 -10.49 1.24
CA THR A 23 -1.62 -11.28 2.48
C THR A 23 -1.48 -12.77 2.20
N GLU A 24 -2.15 -13.30 1.17
CA GLU A 24 -2.03 -14.71 0.77
C GLU A 24 -0.59 -15.10 0.44
N ALA A 25 0.17 -14.22 -0.23
CA ALA A 25 1.58 -14.46 -0.54
C ALA A 25 2.47 -14.42 0.72
N ILE A 26 2.20 -13.52 1.66
CA ILE A 26 2.89 -13.45 2.96
C ILE A 26 2.62 -14.72 3.79
N GLU A 27 1.37 -15.15 3.87
CA GLU A 27 0.97 -16.36 4.60
C GLU A 27 1.65 -17.60 4.02
N LEU A 28 1.76 -17.69 2.69
CA LEU A 28 2.47 -18.79 2.03
C LEU A 28 3.97 -18.78 2.37
N ALA A 29 4.59 -17.59 2.37
CA ALA A 29 6.01 -17.42 2.69
C ALA A 29 6.34 -17.81 4.15
N HIS A 30 5.40 -17.59 5.08
CA HIS A 30 5.55 -18.03 6.46
C HIS A 30 5.44 -19.55 6.65
N GLN A 31 4.76 -20.24 5.74
CA GLN A 31 4.61 -21.70 5.80
C GLN A 31 5.82 -22.42 5.23
N ARG A 32 6.42 -21.89 4.16
CA ARG A 32 7.58 -22.50 3.48
C ARG A 32 8.33 -21.48 2.61
N PRO A 33 9.58 -21.79 2.21
CA PRO A 33 10.26 -21.03 1.18
C PRO A 33 9.42 -20.91 -0.11
N LEU A 34 9.38 -19.70 -0.67
CA LEU A 34 8.74 -19.42 -1.94
C LEU A 34 9.59 -19.90 -3.11
N SER A 35 8.95 -20.50 -4.10
CA SER A 35 9.56 -20.74 -5.42
C SER A 35 9.81 -19.43 -6.15
N ARG A 36 10.63 -19.47 -7.21
CA ARG A 36 10.96 -18.27 -8.00
C ARG A 36 9.72 -17.56 -8.56
N LEU A 37 8.70 -18.30 -8.99
CA LEU A 37 7.47 -17.70 -9.52
C LEU A 37 6.59 -17.12 -8.40
N GLU A 38 6.56 -17.75 -7.24
CA GLU A 38 5.82 -17.24 -6.08
C GLU A 38 6.47 -15.95 -5.54
N LYS A 39 7.81 -15.86 -5.53
CA LYS A 39 8.53 -14.61 -5.23
C LYS A 39 8.16 -13.48 -6.20
N GLN A 40 8.07 -13.78 -7.50
CA GLN A 40 7.60 -12.80 -8.48
C GLN A 40 6.15 -12.37 -8.21
N GLY A 41 5.28 -13.31 -7.83
CA GLY A 41 3.91 -13.02 -7.40
C GLY A 41 3.84 -12.11 -6.18
N LEU A 42 4.67 -12.34 -5.17
CA LEU A 42 4.80 -11.49 -3.98
C LEU A 42 5.25 -10.07 -4.35
N ILE A 43 6.27 -9.94 -5.20
CA ILE A 43 6.77 -8.63 -5.62
C ILE A 43 5.72 -7.89 -6.46
N GLN A 44 5.04 -8.58 -7.37
CA GLN A 44 3.96 -8.00 -8.16
C GLN A 44 2.80 -7.54 -7.27
N SER A 45 2.47 -8.30 -6.22
CA SER A 45 1.42 -7.91 -5.27
C SER A 45 1.81 -6.74 -4.39
N PHE A 46 3.07 -6.66 -3.98
CA PHE A 46 3.64 -5.45 -3.38
C PHE A 46 3.45 -4.22 -4.29
N GLU A 47 3.79 -4.31 -5.59
CA GLU A 47 3.73 -3.17 -6.51
C GLU A 47 2.33 -2.58 -6.62
N PHE A 48 1.33 -3.42 -6.93
CA PHE A 48 -0.03 -2.93 -7.11
C PHE A 48 -0.66 -2.50 -5.78
N THR A 49 -0.26 -3.10 -4.65
CA THR A 49 -0.74 -2.71 -3.32
C THR A 49 -0.19 -1.35 -2.93
N HIS A 50 1.11 -1.11 -3.14
CA HIS A 50 1.71 0.21 -2.96
C HIS A 50 1.04 1.25 -3.87
N GLU A 51 0.86 0.94 -5.15
CA GLU A 51 0.25 1.85 -6.13
C GLU A 51 -1.15 2.28 -5.71
N LEU A 52 -1.98 1.35 -5.25
CA LEU A 52 -3.31 1.66 -4.74
C LEU A 52 -3.25 2.39 -3.40
N GLY A 53 -2.35 2.01 -2.50
CA GLY A 53 -2.21 2.59 -1.17
C GLY A 53 -1.86 4.08 -1.21
N TRP A 54 -0.82 4.48 -1.96
CA TRP A 54 -0.47 5.90 -2.05
C TRP A 54 -1.56 6.72 -2.75
N LYS A 55 -2.29 6.09 -3.67
CA LYS A 55 -3.43 6.69 -4.35
C LYS A 55 -4.65 6.84 -3.44
N VAL A 56 -4.88 5.94 -2.47
CA VAL A 56 -5.91 6.10 -1.43
C VAL A 56 -5.58 7.32 -0.57
N LEU A 57 -4.34 7.41 -0.10
CA LEU A 57 -3.84 8.55 0.68
C LEU A 57 -4.07 9.88 -0.07
N LYS A 58 -3.67 9.92 -1.35
CA LYS A 58 -3.86 11.08 -2.20
C LYS A 58 -5.33 11.50 -2.30
N ASP A 59 -6.22 10.60 -2.72
CA ASP A 59 -7.63 10.96 -2.92
C ASP A 59 -8.30 11.40 -1.60
N TYR A 60 -7.90 10.80 -0.48
CA TYR A 60 -8.44 11.18 0.82
C TYR A 60 -7.98 12.58 1.24
N LEU A 61 -6.67 12.87 1.12
CA LEU A 61 -6.13 14.20 1.42
C LEU A 61 -6.74 15.27 0.50
N GLU A 62 -6.93 14.96 -0.79
CA GLU A 62 -7.65 15.84 -1.72
C GLU A 62 -9.10 16.08 -1.29
N ALA A 63 -9.79 15.05 -0.80
CA ALA A 63 -11.15 15.20 -0.25
C ALA A 63 -11.18 16.01 1.06
N GLN A 64 -10.06 16.08 1.80
CA GLN A 64 -9.89 16.95 2.97
C GLN A 64 -9.44 18.38 2.60
N GLY A 65 -9.32 18.69 1.31
CA GLY A 65 -8.97 20.03 0.83
C GLY A 65 -7.47 20.30 0.64
N LEU A 66 -6.60 19.28 0.77
CA LEU A 66 -5.20 19.42 0.40
C LEU A 66 -5.05 19.33 -1.12
N SER A 67 -4.43 20.33 -1.73
CA SER A 67 -4.14 20.37 -3.16
C SER A 67 -2.71 19.97 -3.50
N ASP A 68 -2.42 19.87 -4.80
CA ASP A 68 -1.07 19.76 -5.37
C ASP A 68 -0.30 18.48 -4.97
N LEU A 69 -1.01 17.42 -4.62
CA LEU A 69 -0.45 16.07 -4.51
C LEU A 69 -0.35 15.46 -5.91
N ILE A 70 0.86 15.24 -6.40
CA ILE A 70 1.14 14.78 -7.77
C ILE A 70 1.50 13.30 -7.79
N GLY A 71 2.22 12.79 -6.78
CA GLY A 71 2.74 11.43 -6.79
C GLY A 71 2.75 10.75 -5.42
N SER A 72 3.43 9.60 -5.37
CA SER A 72 3.53 8.79 -4.14
C SER A 72 4.34 9.49 -3.06
N ARG A 73 5.37 10.26 -3.44
CA ARG A 73 6.32 10.89 -2.51
C ARG A 73 5.70 12.00 -1.67
N ASP A 74 5.03 12.93 -2.32
CA ASP A 74 4.29 14.03 -1.70
C ASP A 74 3.03 13.52 -0.98
N ALA A 75 2.28 12.58 -1.57
CA ALA A 75 1.17 11.93 -0.87
C ALA A 75 1.62 11.25 0.44
N THR A 76 2.74 10.52 0.42
CA THR A 76 3.32 9.87 1.62
C THR A 76 3.71 10.90 2.69
N ARG A 77 4.40 11.97 2.29
CA ARG A 77 4.82 13.03 3.24
C ARG A 77 3.62 13.70 3.89
N SER A 78 2.63 14.08 3.09
CA SER A 78 1.41 14.71 3.60
C SER A 78 0.59 13.75 4.46
N ALA A 79 0.50 12.48 4.08
CA ALA A 79 -0.18 11.45 4.88
C ALA A 79 0.46 11.27 6.25
N PHE A 80 1.79 11.22 6.32
CA PHE A 80 2.52 11.13 7.58
C PHE A 80 2.32 12.38 8.44
N GLN A 81 2.42 13.57 7.86
CA GLN A 81 2.19 14.84 8.56
C GLN A 81 0.77 14.97 9.12
N ASN A 82 -0.22 14.38 8.47
CA ASN A 82 -1.62 14.40 8.89
C ASN A 82 -2.03 13.15 9.71
N GLY A 83 -1.07 12.32 10.13
CA GLY A 83 -1.35 11.15 10.98
C GLY A 83 -2.23 10.08 10.30
N LEU A 84 -2.16 9.96 8.97
CA LEU A 84 -2.83 8.89 8.23
C LEU A 84 -1.98 7.62 8.15
N ILE A 85 -0.67 7.76 8.26
CA ILE A 85 0.29 6.65 8.35
C ILE A 85 1.27 6.94 9.50
N GLU A 86 1.68 5.89 10.20
CA GLU A 86 2.60 6.00 11.34
C GLU A 86 4.06 5.87 10.92
N ASP A 87 4.37 4.98 9.97
CA ASP A 87 5.73 4.78 9.49
C ASP A 87 5.94 5.42 8.10
N GLY A 88 6.14 6.74 8.09
CA GLY A 88 6.45 7.45 6.84
C GLY A 88 7.75 6.98 6.18
N GLN A 89 8.71 6.43 6.93
CA GLN A 89 9.98 5.98 6.39
C GLN A 89 9.82 4.67 5.61
N ALA A 90 9.04 3.71 6.13
CA ALA A 90 8.70 2.50 5.40
C ALA A 90 8.04 2.81 4.06
N TRP A 91 7.06 3.73 4.03
CA TRP A 91 6.41 4.15 2.80
C TRP A 91 7.38 4.84 1.82
N MET A 92 8.28 5.68 2.31
CA MET A 92 9.32 6.29 1.47
C MET A 92 10.28 5.24 0.90
N ASP A 93 10.57 4.17 1.63
CA ASP A 93 11.41 3.07 1.17
C ASP A 93 10.66 2.15 0.18
N MET A 94 9.35 1.95 0.34
CA MET A 94 8.52 1.27 -0.67
C MET A 94 8.62 1.95 -2.04
N ILE A 95 8.64 3.30 -2.09
CA ILE A 95 8.79 4.04 -3.36
C ILE A 95 10.13 3.68 -4.02
N LYS A 96 11.20 3.57 -3.24
CA LYS A 96 12.53 3.18 -3.75
C LYS A 96 12.51 1.73 -4.22
N ALA A 97 11.96 0.82 -3.41
CA ALA A 97 11.84 -0.60 -3.74
C ALA A 97 11.04 -0.81 -5.04
N ARG A 98 9.91 -0.13 -5.20
CA ARG A 98 9.08 -0.13 -6.42
C ARG A 98 9.85 0.34 -7.65
N ASN A 99 10.77 1.29 -7.52
CA ASN A 99 11.59 1.70 -8.67
C ASN A 99 12.62 0.64 -9.09
N LEU A 100 12.93 -0.32 -8.20
CA LEU A 100 13.88 -1.40 -8.44
C LEU A 100 13.22 -2.70 -8.90
N THR A 101 11.88 -2.81 -8.88
CA THR A 101 11.17 -4.05 -9.20
C THR A 101 11.33 -4.47 -10.67
N SER A 102 11.56 -3.53 -11.58
CA SER A 102 11.95 -3.81 -12.98
C SER A 102 13.30 -4.54 -13.10
N HIS A 103 14.13 -4.49 -12.05
CA HIS A 103 15.43 -5.13 -11.98
C HIS A 103 15.43 -6.47 -11.22
N THR A 104 14.25 -7.03 -10.94
CA THR A 104 14.08 -8.29 -10.18
C THR A 104 14.56 -9.56 -10.90
N TYR A 105 15.03 -9.43 -12.14
CA TYR A 105 15.86 -10.46 -12.77
C TYR A 105 17.21 -10.62 -12.05
N ASN A 106 17.69 -9.59 -11.34
CA ASN A 106 18.78 -9.70 -10.38
C ASN A 106 18.24 -10.31 -9.07
N GLN A 107 18.79 -11.47 -8.72
CA GLN A 107 18.38 -12.24 -7.54
C GLN A 107 18.51 -11.44 -6.23
N GLU A 108 19.60 -10.69 -6.06
CA GLU A 108 19.84 -9.89 -4.84
C GLU A 108 18.77 -8.78 -4.68
N VAL A 109 18.40 -8.14 -5.79
CA VAL A 109 17.33 -7.12 -5.79
C VAL A 109 15.99 -7.76 -5.41
N ALA A 110 15.66 -8.91 -5.99
CA ALA A 110 14.42 -9.62 -5.68
C ALA A 110 14.36 -10.07 -4.21
N GLU A 111 15.44 -10.62 -3.68
CA GLU A 111 15.54 -11.07 -2.27
C GLU A 111 15.42 -9.91 -1.29
N ASN A 112 16.03 -8.77 -1.58
CA ASN A 112 15.91 -7.57 -0.74
C ASN A 112 14.48 -7.04 -0.71
N ILE A 113 13.82 -6.96 -1.87
CA ILE A 113 12.42 -6.49 -1.95
C ILE A 113 11.48 -7.49 -1.25
N GLU A 114 11.69 -8.80 -1.44
CA GLU A 114 10.96 -9.86 -0.74
C GLU A 114 11.08 -9.69 0.78
N GLN A 115 12.30 -9.56 1.30
CA GLN A 115 12.54 -9.44 2.73
C GLN A 115 11.94 -8.17 3.33
N ASP A 116 12.12 -7.03 2.67
CA ASP A 116 11.48 -5.76 3.10
C ASP A 116 9.95 -5.88 3.04
N THR A 117 9.41 -6.55 2.03
CA THR A 117 7.97 -6.78 1.90
C THR A 117 7.43 -7.59 3.06
N LEU A 118 8.10 -8.69 3.42
CA LEU A 118 7.72 -9.59 4.50
C LEU A 118 7.78 -8.90 5.88
N THR A 119 8.81 -8.09 6.11
CA THR A 119 9.15 -7.63 7.47
C THR A 119 8.74 -6.19 7.77
N ARG A 120 8.70 -5.32 6.76
CA ARG A 120 8.54 -3.86 6.94
C ARG A 120 7.33 -3.31 6.20
N PHE A 121 7.15 -3.70 4.94
CA PHE A 121 6.10 -3.09 4.11
C PHE A 121 4.73 -3.68 4.39
N TYR A 122 4.62 -4.99 4.57
CA TYR A 122 3.32 -5.63 4.83
C TYR A 122 2.61 -5.08 6.08
N PRO A 123 3.27 -4.95 7.26
CA PRO A 123 2.64 -4.32 8.43
C PRO A 123 2.14 -2.89 8.17
N ALA A 124 2.90 -2.09 7.42
CA ALA A 124 2.50 -0.72 7.08
C ALA A 124 1.27 -0.67 6.15
N PHE A 125 1.09 -1.66 5.26
CA PHE A 125 -0.13 -1.78 4.47
C PHE A 125 -1.35 -2.18 5.31
N VAL A 126 -1.17 -3.11 6.25
CA VAL A 126 -2.23 -3.51 7.19
C VAL A 126 -2.67 -2.31 8.03
N ALA A 127 -1.72 -1.55 8.59
CA ALA A 127 -2.01 -0.35 9.36
C ALA A 127 -2.81 0.69 8.56
N LEU A 128 -2.48 0.90 7.27
CA LEU A 128 -3.28 1.76 6.40
C LEU A 128 -4.71 1.23 6.24
N ALA A 129 -4.88 -0.09 6.06
CA ALA A 129 -6.19 -0.70 5.92
C ALA A 129 -7.08 -0.52 7.15
N GLU A 130 -6.50 -0.73 8.34
CA GLU A 130 -7.18 -0.51 9.61
C GLU A 130 -7.59 0.95 9.78
N ARG A 131 -6.65 1.88 9.51
CA ARG A 131 -6.89 3.32 9.60
C ARG A 131 -8.05 3.77 8.70
N PHE A 132 -8.06 3.33 7.44
CA PHE A 132 -9.07 3.73 6.47
C PHE A 132 -10.41 3.04 6.65
N SER A 133 -10.42 1.82 7.20
CA SER A 133 -11.65 1.17 7.62
C SER A 133 -12.32 1.96 8.74
N ALA A 134 -11.56 2.38 9.76
CA ALA A 134 -12.07 3.23 10.83
C ALA A 134 -12.61 4.58 10.32
N LEU A 135 -11.89 5.24 9.41
CA LEU A 135 -12.34 6.51 8.81
C LEU A 135 -13.62 6.34 7.98
N ALA A 136 -13.76 5.24 7.23
CA ALA A 136 -14.97 4.97 6.46
C ALA A 136 -16.18 4.74 7.38
N SER A 137 -16.01 3.96 8.45
CA SER A 137 -17.09 3.69 9.42
C SER A 137 -17.55 4.94 10.16
N LEU A 138 -16.64 5.86 10.51
CA LEU A 138 -17.01 7.12 11.17
C LEU A 138 -17.86 8.02 10.27
N GLN A 139 -17.51 8.12 8.99
CA GLN A 139 -18.28 8.93 8.03
C GLN A 139 -19.64 8.35 7.65
N ASP A 140 -19.81 7.04 7.74
CA ASP A 140 -21.10 6.40 7.45
C ASP A 140 -22.08 6.51 8.65
N ALA A 141 -21.60 6.94 9.81
CA ALA A 141 -22.39 7.15 11.03
C ALA A 141 -22.87 8.61 11.22
N GLU A 142 -22.39 9.55 10.40
CA GLU A 142 -22.80 10.96 10.34
C GLU A 142 -23.91 11.20 9.30
#